data_AF-A0A392UUY6-F1
#
_entry.id   AF-A0A392UUY6-F1
#
_cell.length_a   1.000
_cell.length_b   1.000
_cell.length_c   1.000
_cell.angle_alpha   90.00
_cell.angle_beta   90.00
_cell.angle_gamma   90.00
#
_symmetry.space_group_name_H-M   'P 1'
#
loop_
_entity.id
_entity.type
_entity.pdbx_description
1 polymer ?
#
loop_
_entity_poly.entity_id
_entity_poly.type
_entity_poly.pdbx_seq_one_letter_code
_entity_poly.pdbx_strand_id
1 'polypeptide(L)' 'VKYFPVDVKNKKVVEFMELKQGNFSVADYAIKFESLCAFSPHYNTVEAENDKCVKFESGLRSDIKHFIGFAEIRG' A
#
# COMPACT_ATOMS: atom_id res chain seq x y z
N VAL A 1 -0.42 32.36 -6.38
CA VAL A 1 -0.54 30.90 -6.65
C VAL A 1 -0.26 30.15 -5.34
N LYS A 2 -1.29 29.75 -4.57
CA LYS A 2 -1.15 29.30 -3.17
C LYS A 2 -1.87 27.98 -2.86
N TYR A 3 -1.89 27.04 -3.81
CA TYR A 3 -2.60 25.75 -3.63
C TYR A 3 -1.82 24.50 -4.08
N PHE A 4 -0.71 24.66 -4.83
CA PHE A 4 0.12 23.55 -5.33
C PHE A 4 0.56 22.48 -4.30
N PRO A 5 0.85 22.79 -3.01
CA PRO A 5 1.31 21.77 -2.07
C PRO A 5 0.21 20.79 -1.64
N VAL A 6 -1.04 21.25 -1.53
CA VAL A 6 -2.16 20.43 -1.04
C VAL A 6 -2.64 19.46 -2.12
N ASP A 7 -2.66 19.92 -3.38
CA ASP A 7 -3.12 19.10 -4.50
C ASP A 7 -2.19 17.91 -4.75
N VAL A 8 -0.89 18.10 -4.58
CA VAL A 8 0.11 17.03 -4.74
C VAL A 8 -0.01 16.00 -3.62
N LYS A 9 -0.18 16.45 -2.37
CA LYS A 9 -0.36 15.53 -1.23
C LYS A 9 -1.67 14.75 -1.37
N ASN A 10 -2.77 15.42 -1.72
CA ASN A 10 -4.06 14.78 -1.92
C ASN A 10 -4.02 13.76 -3.08
N LYS A 11 -3.35 14.09 -4.19
CA LYS A 11 -3.14 13.14 -5.29
C LYS A 11 -2.39 11.89 -4.86
N LYS A 12 -1.32 12.02 -4.07
CA LYS A 12 -0.57 10.86 -3.55
C LYS A 12 -1.38 10.01 -2.58
N VAL A 13 -2.24 10.62 -1.76
CA VAL A 13 -3.15 9.89 -0.88
C VAL A 13 -4.19 9.10 -1.70
N VAL A 14 -4.77 9.71 -2.73
CA VAL A 14 -5.70 9.00 -3.65
C VAL A 14 -4.97 7.85 -4.34
N GLU A 15 -3.77 8.08 -4.87
CA GLU A 15 -2.96 7.04 -5.52
C GLU A 15 -2.64 5.89 -4.54
N PHE A 16 -2.34 6.18 -3.27
CA PHE A 16 -2.12 5.17 -2.24
C PHE A 16 -3.39 4.35 -1.96
N MET A 17 -4.54 5.02 -1.86
CA MET A 17 -5.82 4.36 -1.57
C MET A 17 -6.24 3.43 -2.71
N GLU A 18 -5.97 3.81 -3.95
CA GLU A 18 -6.30 3.01 -5.14
C GLU A 18 -5.17 2.04 -5.56
N LEU A 19 -4.03 2.08 -4.86
CA LEU A 19 -2.86 1.26 -5.20
C LEU A 19 -3.20 -0.23 -5.12
N LYS A 20 -3.12 -0.89 -6.27
CA LYS A 20 -3.19 -2.34 -6.44
C LYS A 20 -1.92 -2.83 -7.10
N GLN A 21 -1.52 -4.07 -6.82
CA GLN A 21 -0.37 -4.68 -7.44
C GLN A 21 -0.49 -4.68 -8.97
N GLY A 22 -1.68 -5.00 -9.49
CA GLY A 22 -1.91 -5.03 -10.93
C GLY A 22 -0.88 -5.92 -11.62
N ASN A 23 -0.18 -5.39 -12.63
CA ASN A 23 0.87 -6.12 -13.36
C ASN A 23 2.27 -6.00 -12.74
N PHE A 24 2.43 -5.29 -11.63
CA PHE A 24 3.73 -5.16 -10.97
C PHE A 24 4.18 -6.48 -10.34
N SER A 25 5.50 -6.66 -10.24
CA SER A 25 6.05 -7.65 -9.33
C SER A 25 5.69 -7.28 -7.87
N VAL A 26 5.73 -8.26 -6.96
CA VAL A 26 5.48 -7.97 -5.53
C VAL A 26 6.51 -6.98 -4.99
N ALA A 27 7.77 -7.06 -5.45
CA ALA A 27 8.83 -6.16 -5.05
C ALA A 27 8.57 -4.72 -5.52
N ASP A 28 8.20 -4.52 -6.79
CA ASP A 28 7.89 -3.19 -7.32
C ASP A 28 6.65 -2.59 -6.64
N TYR A 29 5.66 -3.42 -6.35
CA TYR A 29 4.49 -3.02 -5.59
C TYR A 29 4.85 -2.58 -4.17
N ALA A 30 5.71 -3.32 -3.47
CA ALA A 30 6.20 -2.96 -2.13
C ALA A 30 6.97 -1.63 -2.11
N ILE A 31 7.88 -1.43 -3.06
CA ILE A 31 8.62 -0.16 -3.18
C ILE A 31 7.66 1.01 -3.39
N LYS A 32 6.65 0.83 -4.26
CA LYS A 32 5.65 1.88 -4.53
C LYS A 32 4.74 2.12 -3.32
N PHE A 33 4.35 1.06 -2.61
CA PHE A 33 3.55 1.14 -1.39
C PHE A 33 4.27 1.94 -0.31
N GLU A 34 5.53 1.60 0.01
CA GLU A 34 6.34 2.31 1.01
C GLU A 34 6.56 3.78 0.63
N SER A 35 6.86 4.05 -0.64
CA SER A 35 7.03 5.40 -1.16
C SER A 35 5.77 6.26 -0.94
N LEU A 36 4.58 5.72 -1.21
CA LEU A 36 3.31 6.42 -1.03
C LEU A 36 2.87 6.49 0.45
N CYS A 37 3.18 5.46 1.24
CA CYS A 37 2.92 5.39 2.67
C CYS A 37 3.61 6.53 3.43
N ALA A 38 4.84 6.88 3.04
CA ALA A 38 5.59 8.02 3.60
C ALA A 38 4.87 9.38 3.43
N PHE A 39 3.99 9.52 2.43
CA PHE A 39 3.19 10.74 2.21
C PHE A 39 1.85 10.74 2.95
N SER A 40 1.49 9.63 3.61
CA SER A 40 0.26 9.49 4.37
C SER A 40 0.54 9.49 5.88
N PRO A 41 0.33 10.61 6.59
CA PRO A 41 0.59 10.70 8.03
C PRO A 41 -0.18 9.67 8.86
N HIS A 42 -1.33 9.21 8.37
CA HIS A 42 -2.17 8.22 9.02
C HIS A 42 -1.58 6.82 9.00
N TYR A 43 -0.78 6.50 7.98
CA TYR A 43 -0.11 5.21 7.90
C TYR A 43 1.34 5.32 8.38
N ASN A 44 2.00 6.46 8.33
CA ASN A 44 3.41 6.58 8.72
C ASN A 44 3.69 6.57 10.25
N THR A 45 2.82 5.94 11.06
CA THR A 45 3.03 5.76 12.51
C THR A 45 3.24 4.29 12.86
N VAL A 46 3.81 4.02 14.03
CA VAL A 46 4.05 2.64 14.51
C VAL A 46 2.73 1.95 14.83
N GLU A 47 1.75 2.70 15.34
CA GLU A 47 0.42 2.20 15.68
C GLU A 47 -0.37 1.76 14.44
N ALA A 48 -0.06 2.32 13.27
CA ALA A 48 -0.70 1.99 12.00
C ALA A 48 -0.06 0.82 11.26
N GLU A 49 0.95 0.15 11.84
CA GLU A 49 1.67 -0.94 11.18
C GLU A 49 0.75 -2.12 10.82
N ASN A 50 -0.19 -2.48 11.70
CA ASN A 50 -1.17 -3.51 11.39
C ASN A 50 -2.09 -3.10 10.23
N ASP A 51 -2.55 -1.84 10.24
CA ASP A 51 -3.40 -1.30 9.16
C ASP A 51 -2.63 -1.23 7.83
N LYS A 52 -1.31 -0.99 7.84
CA LYS A 52 -0.46 -1.08 6.65
C LYS A 52 -0.43 -2.50 6.09
N CYS A 53 -0.22 -3.50 6.94
CA CYS A 53 -0.18 -4.90 6.52
C CYS A 53 -1.51 -5.31 5.84
N VAL A 54 -2.63 -5.01 6.50
CA VAL A 54 -3.96 -5.27 5.93
C VAL A 54 -4.15 -4.53 4.60
N LYS A 55 -3.73 -3.26 4.51
CA LYS A 55 -3.83 -2.49 3.28
C LYS A 55 -2.96 -3.07 2.16
N PHE A 56 -1.72 -3.46 2.47
CA PHE A 56 -0.79 -4.07 1.51
C PHE A 56 -1.35 -5.38 0.96
N GLU A 57 -1.78 -6.29 1.85
CA GLU A 57 -2.40 -7.55 1.47
C GLU A 57 -3.70 -7.35 0.69
N SER A 58 -4.49 -6.32 1.02
CA SER A 58 -5.71 -6.00 0.27
C SER A 58 -5.43 -5.63 -1.19
N GLY A 59 -4.27 -5.03 -1.48
CA GLY A 59 -3.88 -4.60 -2.83
C GLY A 59 -3.12 -5.66 -3.64
N LEU A 60 -2.68 -6.77 -3.04
CA LEU A 60 -2.06 -7.89 -3.76
C LEU A 60 -3.04 -8.53 -4.75
N ARG A 61 -2.50 -9.17 -5.79
CA ARG A 61 -3.31 -9.99 -6.69
C ARG A 61 -3.78 -11.27 -6.00
N SER A 62 -4.97 -11.74 -6.38
CA SER A 62 -5.64 -12.88 -5.75
C SER A 62 -4.84 -14.19 -5.82
N ASP A 63 -4.05 -14.40 -6.89
CA ASP A 63 -3.16 -15.55 -7.06
C ASP A 63 -2.07 -15.60 -5.98
N ILE A 64 -1.51 -14.45 -5.61
CA ILE A 64 -0.50 -14.33 -4.57
C ILE A 64 -1.12 -14.43 -3.18
N LYS A 65 -2.28 -13.79 -2.95
CA LYS A 65 -3.00 -13.90 -1.67
C LYS A 65 -3.33 -15.36 -1.34
N HIS A 66 -3.77 -16.11 -2.34
CA HIS A 66 -4.05 -17.53 -2.16
C HIS A 66 -2.80 -18.31 -1.76
N PHE A 67 -1.62 -17.93 -2.27
CA PHE A 67 -0.35 -18.56 -1.92
C PHE A 67 0.09 -18.26 -0.48
N ILE A 68 -0.09 -17.01 -0.02
CA ILE A 68 0.22 -16.58 1.35
C ILE A 68 -0.72 -17.28 2.35
N GLY A 69 -2.03 -17.27 2.10
CA GLY A 69 -3.00 -17.98 2.95
C GLY A 69 -2.75 -19.50 2.98
N PHE A 70 -2.24 -20.09 1.90
CA PHE A 70 -1.84 -21.51 1.89
C PHE A 70 -0.59 -21.79 2.73
N ALA A 71 0.32 -20.84 2.83
CA ALA A 71 1.55 -20.96 3.63
C ALA A 71 1.24 -20.88 5.14
N GLU A 72 0.30 -20.03 5.57
CA GLU A 72 -0.15 -19.96 6.97
C GLU A 72 -0.89 -21.24 7.43
N ILE A 73 -1.65 -21.89 6.55
CA ILE A 73 -2.38 -23.13 6.88
C ILE A 73 -1.45 -24.34 7.07
N ARG A 74 -0.21 -24.27 6.59
CA ARG A 74 0.76 -25.38 6.59
C ARG A 74 1.95 -25.16 7.55
N GLY A 75 1.99 -24.04 8.27
CA GLY A 75 3.05 -23.68 9.23
C GLY A 75 2.77 -24.18 10.64
#